data_AF-A0A845R2C0-F1
#
_entry.id   AF-A0A845R2C0-F1
#
_cell.length_a   1.000
_cell.length_b   1.000
_cell.length_c   1.000
_cell.angle_alpha   90.00
_cell.angle_beta   90.00
_cell.angle_gamma   90.00
#
_symmetry.space_group_name_H-M   'P 1'
#
loop_
_entity.id
_entity.type
_entity.pdbx_description
1 polymer ?
#
loop_
_entity_poly.entity_id
_entity_poly.type
_entity_poly.pdbx_seq_one_letter_code
_entity_poly.pdbx_strand_id
1 'polypeptide(L)' 'MPPANSAEYYRKRRETIGQFSVPLSREKLNALTEKLKEQNKTKTQWLNEKVDEELGEQK' A
#
# COMPACT_ATOMS: atom_id res chain seq x y z
N MET A 1 35.70 2.83 2.75
CA MET A 1 34.79 3.87 3.29
C MET A 1 33.38 3.30 3.33
N PRO A 2 32.65 3.37 4.45
CA PRO A 2 31.26 2.95 4.50
C PRO A 2 30.42 3.93 3.65
N PRO A 3 29.47 3.47 2.81
CA PRO A 3 28.74 4.38 1.94
C PRO A 3 27.80 5.26 2.78
N ALA A 4 28.14 6.54 2.88
CA ALA A 4 27.33 7.61 3.49
C ALA A 4 26.03 7.93 2.72
N ASN A 5 25.53 6.99 1.91
CA ASN A 5 24.39 7.15 1.00
C ASN A 5 23.16 6.31 1.42
N SER A 6 23.17 5.75 2.63
CA SER A 6 21.99 5.05 3.16
C SER A 6 20.90 6.05 3.59
N ALA A 7 21.28 7.13 4.28
CA ALA A 7 20.33 8.11 4.82
C ALA A 7 19.55 8.84 3.70
N GLU A 8 20.23 9.28 2.64
CA GLU A 8 19.61 9.94 1.48
C GLU A 8 18.70 8.98 0.69
N TYR A 9 19.11 7.72 0.53
CA TYR A 9 18.27 6.66 -0.06
C TYR A 9 16.98 6.46 0.75
N TYR A 10 17.07 6.40 2.08
CA TYR A 10 15.89 6.27 2.93
C TYR A 10 15.01 7.53 2.94
N ARG A 11 15.59 8.74 2.79
CA ARG A 11 14.83 9.99 2.65
C ARG A 11 14.01 10.01 1.37
N LYS A 12 14.65 9.80 0.21
CA LYS A 12 13.97 9.74 -1.10
C LYS A 12 12.87 8.67 -1.15
N ARG A 13 13.08 7.54 -0.47
CA ARG A 13 12.08 6.47 -0.39
C ARG A 13 10.84 6.86 0.41
N ARG A 14 10.98 7.69 1.45
CA ARG A 14 9.85 8.20 2.25
C ARG A 14 9.13 9.35 1.56
N GLU A 15 9.86 10.15 0.76
CA GLU A 15 9.27 11.20 -0.07
C GLU A 15 8.42 10.63 -1.21
N THR A 16 8.80 9.47 -1.75
CA THR A 16 8.08 8.81 -2.85
C THR A 16 7.04 7.79 -2.39
N ILE A 17 7.19 7.23 -1.18
CA ILE A 17 6.32 6.16 -0.67
C ILE A 17 5.81 6.53 0.72
N GLY A 18 4.57 7.03 0.77
CA GLY A 18 3.81 7.16 2.01
C GLY A 18 3.20 5.82 2.43
N GLN A 19 3.20 5.51 3.73
CA GLN A 19 2.50 4.34 4.26
C GLN A 19 1.12 4.75 4.78
N PHE A 20 0.06 4.21 4.18
CA PHE A 20 -1.30 4.37 4.67
C PHE A 20 -1.62 3.26 5.69
N SER A 21 -1.41 3.55 6.97
CA SER A 21 -1.75 2.63 8.07
C SER A 21 -3.05 3.07 8.74
N VAL A 22 -4.17 2.47 8.34
CA VAL A 22 -5.47 2.68 8.98
C VAL A 22 -5.86 1.44 9.78
N PRO A 23 -6.27 1.59 11.06
CA PRO A 23 -6.81 0.49 11.84
C PRO A 23 -8.14 0.03 11.24
N LEU A 24 -8.23 -1.25 10.90
CA LEU A 24 -9.44 -1.91 10.40
C LEU A 24 -9.87 -3.01 11.36
N SER A 25 -11.18 -3.23 11.49
CA SER A 25 -11.73 -4.35 12.26
C SER A 25 -11.22 -5.70 11.72
N ARG A 26 -10.91 -6.63 12.62
CA ARG A 26 -10.43 -7.99 12.27
C ARG A 26 -11.32 -8.71 11.27
N GLU A 27 -12.64 -8.56 11.42
CA GLU A 27 -13.63 -9.17 10.52
C GLU A 27 -13.48 -8.66 9.07
N LYS A 28 -13.31 -7.34 8.90
CA LYS A 28 -13.08 -6.74 7.58
C LYS A 28 -11.76 -7.19 6.98
N LEU A 29 -10.70 -7.30 7.78
CA LEU A 29 -9.40 -7.79 7.32
C LEU A 29 -9.45 -9.26 6.87
N ASN A 30 -10.19 -10.11 7.59
CA ASN A 30 -10.36 -11.51 7.22
C ASN A 30 -11.17 -11.63 5.92
N ALA A 31 -12.32 -10.98 5.84
CA ALA A 31 -13.15 -10.98 4.63
C ALA A 31 -12.42 -10.42 3.40
N LEU A 32 -11.61 -9.37 3.59
CA LEU A 32 -10.76 -8.83 2.54
C LEU A 32 -9.69 -9.84 2.12
N THR A 33 -9.03 -10.49 3.08
CA THR A 33 -7.96 -11.46 2.81
C THR A 33 -8.49 -12.67 2.05
N GLU A 34 -9.69 -13.15 2.38
CA GLU A 34 -10.34 -14.25 1.65
C GLU A 34 -10.68 -13.86 0.22
N LYS A 35 -11.34 -12.70 0.02
CA LYS A 35 -11.65 -12.18 -1.33
C LYS A 35 -10.38 -11.99 -2.18
N LEU A 36 -9.30 -11.51 -1.57
CA LEU A 36 -8.03 -11.32 -2.26
C LEU A 36 -7.35 -12.63 -2.63
N LYS A 37 -7.47 -13.64 -1.77
CA LYS A 37 -6.97 -14.98 -2.03
C LYS A 37 -7.70 -15.63 -3.21
N GLU A 38 -9.01 -15.46 -3.29
CA GLU A 38 -9.82 -15.91 -4.43
C GLU A 38 -9.44 -15.21 -5.74
N GLN A 39 -9.16 -13.90 -5.68
CA GLN A 39 -8.75 -13.10 -6.84
C GLN A 39 -7.26 -13.22 -7.18
N ASN A 40 -6.49 -14.01 -6.44
CA ASN A 40 -5.03 -14.13 -6.57
C ASN A 40 -4.28 -12.78 -6.51
N LYS A 41 -4.84 -11.80 -5.81
CA LYS A 41 -4.28 -10.44 -5.68
C LYS A 41 -3.66 -10.24 -4.31
N THR A 42 -2.59 -9.44 -4.26
CA THR A 42 -1.98 -9.05 -2.99
C THR A 42 -2.72 -7.88 -2.35
N LYS A 43 -2.65 -7.75 -1.02
CA LYS A 43 -3.28 -6.63 -0.28
C LYS A 43 -2.79 -5.27 -0.76
N THR A 44 -1.50 -5.17 -1.08
CA THR A 44 -0.88 -3.94 -1.61
C THR A 44 -1.43 -3.60 -2.99
N GLN A 45 -1.56 -4.59 -3.87
CA GLN A 45 -2.08 -4.38 -5.22
C GLN A 45 -3.54 -3.97 -5.19
N TRP A 46 -4.36 -4.62 -4.37
CA TRP A 46 -5.76 -4.23 -4.19
C TRP A 46 -5.92 -2.83 -3.61
N LEU A 47 -5.10 -2.45 -2.63
CA LEU A 47 -5.16 -1.11 -2.06
C LEU A 47 -4.78 -0.06 -3.11
N ASN A 48 -3.72 -0.30 -3.90
CA ASN A 48 -3.32 0.60 -4.98
C ASN A 48 -4.41 0.68 -6.06
N GLU A 49 -4.97 -0.45 -6.50
CA GLU A 49 -6.08 -0.46 -7.47
C GLU A 49 -7.30 0.30 -6.92
N LYS A 50 -7.67 0.08 -5.65
CA LYS A 50 -8.76 0.83 -5.02
C LYS A 50 -8.50 2.32 -4.94
N VAL A 51 -7.29 2.71 -4.57
CA VAL A 51 -6.91 4.12 -4.51
C VAL A 51 -6.89 4.73 -5.91
N ASP A 52 -6.41 4.01 -6.92
CA ASP A 52 -6.41 4.46 -8.32
C ASP A 52 -7.84 4.56 -8.88
N GLU A 53 -8.73 3.63 -8.55
CA GLU A 53 -10.18 3.70 -8.85
C GLU A 53 -10.82 4.96 -8.22
N GLU A 54 -10.54 5.23 -6.94
CA GLU A 54 -11.11 6.40 -6.23
C GLU A 54 -10.50 7.74 -6.68
N LEU A 55 -9.22 7.75 -7.08
CA LEU A 55 -8.56 8.91 -7.68
C LEU A 55 -8.92 9.08 -9.17
N GLY A 56 -9.50 8.05 -9.78
CA GLY A 56 -9.69 7.90 -11.21
C GLY A 56 -11.00 8.47 -11.78
N GLU A 57 -12.04 8.75 -10.99
CA GLU A 57 -13.27 9.33 -11.53
C GLU A 57 -14.09 10.13 -10.51
N GLN A 58 -13.69 11.38 -10.29
CA GLN A 58 -14.66 12.49 -10.31
C GLN A 58 -14.32 13.35 -11.51
N LYS A 59 -14.95 13.02 -12.63
CA LYS A 59 -15.04 13.87 -13.80
C LYS A 59 -15.85 15.12 -13.49
#